data_AF-A0A7C6IYR2-F1
#
_entry.id   AF-A0A7C6IYR2-F1
#
_cell.length_a   1.000
_cell.length_b   1.000
_cell.length_c   1.000
_cell.angle_alpha   90.00
_cell.angle_beta   90.00
_cell.angle_gamma   90.00
#
_symmetry.space_group_name_H-M   'P 1'
#
loop_
_entity.id
_entity.type
_entity.pdbx_description
1 polymer ?
#
loop_
_entity_poly.entity_id
_entity_poly.type
_entity_poly.pdbx_seq_one_letter_code
_entity_poly.pdbx_strand_id
1 'polypeptide(L)'
;MAIKNDQFNQILREYDNKQFNNKFQLDKRREEVFKRIPELKELEDEIISLAASSGRSALFGDDTKLKELKKTTSRLINKQKALLTSHGYPVDYLQTHYECDKCQDTGFIGNDKCNCFKQAIADLIYDASNIRQDLERENFKHFSYDYYSDDYIDETTGLSPLSNIRKIVALSKSFIKHFNKNHDNLLFMGNTGVGKTFLANCIAKELLDLGHTVIYLTSFRLFDILEKNKFGKNIDDAPIVANQFNYILDCDLLIIDDLGTELNNSFITSQLYLIINERLLKQKATLISTNLSLENLNTNYSERVYSRIISNYTICRIFGEDIRLHKAINNL
;
A
#
# COMPACT_ATOMS: atom_id res chain seq x y z
N MET A 1 6.97 6.88 -10.92
CA MET A 1 7.88 7.95 -10.48
C MET A 1 8.15 7.70 -9.01
N ALA A 2 9.38 7.85 -8.55
CA ALA A 2 9.65 7.60 -7.15
C ALA A 2 9.32 8.84 -6.30
N ILE A 3 8.83 8.59 -5.07
CA ILE A 3 8.47 9.68 -4.13
C ILE A 3 9.73 10.48 -3.84
N LYS A 4 9.76 11.74 -4.26
CA LYS A 4 10.80 12.69 -3.83
C LYS A 4 10.62 12.99 -2.35
N ASN A 5 11.69 13.28 -1.61
CA ASN A 5 11.59 13.71 -0.21
C ASN A 5 10.58 14.86 -0.03
N ASP A 6 10.48 15.76 -1.01
CA ASP A 6 9.49 16.82 -1.02
C ASP A 6 8.05 16.30 -1.04
N GLN A 7 7.77 15.22 -1.78
CA GLN A 7 6.43 14.64 -1.88
C GLN A 7 6.09 13.80 -0.64
N PHE A 8 7.06 13.11 -0.03
CA PHE A 8 6.84 12.45 1.27
C PHE A 8 6.63 13.47 2.39
N ASN A 9 7.46 14.52 2.42
CA ASN A 9 7.29 15.63 3.33
C ASN A 9 5.99 16.40 3.06
N GLN A 10 5.52 16.41 1.81
CA GLN A 10 4.21 16.96 1.46
C GLN A 10 3.09 16.14 2.11
N ILE A 11 3.11 14.81 2.02
CA ILE A 11 2.13 13.97 2.74
C ILE A 11 2.21 14.22 4.24
N LEU A 12 3.41 14.25 4.84
CA LEU A 12 3.56 14.57 6.27
C LEU A 12 2.96 15.95 6.61
N ARG A 13 3.23 16.98 5.80
CA ARG A 13 2.64 18.32 5.96
C ARG A 13 1.12 18.29 5.80
N GLU A 14 0.56 17.45 4.94
CA GLU A 14 -0.89 17.29 4.82
C GLU A 14 -1.49 16.73 6.10
N TYR A 15 -0.86 15.74 6.72
CA TYR A 15 -1.29 15.20 8.02
C TYR A 15 -1.10 16.24 9.15
N ASP A 16 0.02 16.97 9.19
CA ASP A 16 0.22 18.09 10.12
C ASP A 16 -0.86 19.17 9.96
N ASN A 17 -1.21 19.51 8.72
CA ASN A 17 -2.26 20.46 8.40
C ASN A 17 -3.65 19.95 8.82
N LYS A 18 -3.95 18.65 8.67
CA LYS A 18 -5.19 18.04 9.17
C LYS A 18 -5.29 18.20 10.68
N GLN A 19 -4.23 17.86 11.41
CA GLN A 19 -4.22 18.04 12.86
C GLN A 19 -4.34 19.50 13.28
N PHE A 20 -3.62 20.40 12.61
CA PHE A 20 -3.71 21.83 12.85
C PHE A 20 -5.12 22.34 12.61
N ASN A 21 -5.75 21.98 11.49
CA ASN A 21 -7.11 22.36 11.16
C ASN A 21 -8.11 21.81 12.17
N ASN A 22 -8.00 20.54 12.57
CA ASN A 22 -8.87 19.94 13.57
C ASN A 22 -8.78 20.67 14.91
N LYS A 23 -7.56 21.02 15.34
CA LYS A 23 -7.33 21.81 16.55
C LYS A 23 -7.90 23.22 16.42
N PHE A 24 -7.63 23.90 15.30
CA PHE A 24 -8.15 25.25 15.04
C PHE A 24 -9.68 25.30 15.04
N GLN A 25 -10.35 24.30 14.43
CA GLN A 25 -11.81 24.21 14.45
C GLN A 25 -12.35 23.90 15.85
N LEU A 26 -11.66 23.05 16.62
CA LEU A 26 -12.03 22.80 18.01
C LEU A 26 -11.89 24.07 18.87
N ASP A 27 -10.80 24.82 18.73
CA ASP A 27 -10.58 26.06 19.46
C ASP A 27 -11.65 27.12 19.12
N LYS A 28 -12.05 27.23 17.85
CA LYS A 28 -13.19 28.07 17.44
C LYS A 28 -14.50 27.66 18.11
N ARG A 29 -14.82 26.36 18.11
CA ARG A 29 -16.02 25.82 18.75
C ARG A 29 -16.01 26.07 20.26
N ARG A 30 -14.85 25.92 20.91
CA ARG A 30 -14.66 26.22 22.33
C ARG A 30 -14.87 27.71 22.62
N GLU A 31 -14.26 28.59 21.84
CA GLU A 31 -14.40 30.04 22.02
C GLU A 31 -15.86 30.49 21.85
N GLU A 32 -16.57 29.96 20.85
CA GLU A 32 -18.00 30.22 20.63
C GLU A 32 -18.83 29.77 21.85
N VAL A 33 -18.65 28.53 22.28
CA VAL A 33 -19.45 27.92 23.35
C VAL A 33 -19.16 28.55 24.70
N PHE A 34 -17.90 28.87 25.03
CA PHE A 34 -17.56 29.50 26.31
C PHE A 34 -18.06 30.95 26.40
N LYS A 35 -18.20 31.65 25.26
CA LYS A 35 -18.86 32.97 25.24
C LYS A 35 -20.36 32.86 25.53
N ARG A 36 -21.02 31.81 25.04
CA ARG A 36 -22.47 31.59 25.23
C ARG A 36 -22.82 30.91 26.55
N ILE A 37 -21.96 30.03 27.04
CA ILE A 37 -22.15 29.19 28.23
C ILE A 37 -20.87 29.27 29.09
N PRO A 38 -20.65 30.36 29.84
CA PRO A 38 -19.43 30.56 30.62
C PRO A 38 -19.15 29.44 31.64
N GLU A 39 -20.20 28.82 32.20
CA GLU A 39 -20.12 27.69 33.13
C GLU A 39 -19.35 26.50 32.56
N LEU A 40 -19.33 26.33 31.23
CA LEU A 40 -18.59 25.24 30.59
C LEU A 40 -17.08 25.39 30.70
N LYS A 41 -16.57 26.62 30.83
CA LYS A 41 -15.14 26.86 31.02
C LYS A 41 -14.68 26.38 32.39
N GLU A 42 -15.44 26.71 33.44
CA GLU A 42 -15.15 26.25 34.81
C GLU A 42 -15.20 24.72 34.92
N LEU A 43 -16.20 24.12 34.27
CA LEU A 43 -16.35 22.66 34.18
C LEU A 43 -15.15 21.99 33.50
N GLU A 44 -14.64 22.60 32.43
CA GLU A 44 -13.49 22.08 31.70
C GLU A 44 -12.21 22.16 32.53
N ASP A 45 -11.96 23.29 33.20
CA ASP A 45 -10.81 23.46 34.11
C ASP A 45 -10.85 22.42 35.25
N GLU A 46 -12.04 22.14 35.80
CA GLU A 46 -12.23 21.11 36.83
C GLU A 46 -11.92 19.70 36.29
N ILE A 47 -12.38 19.37 35.08
CA ILE A 47 -12.10 18.09 34.42
C ILE A 47 -10.60 17.91 34.17
N ILE A 48 -9.90 18.95 33.68
CA ILE A 48 -8.45 18.92 33.44
C ILE A 48 -7.68 18.68 34.76
N SER A 49 -8.07 19.38 35.83
CA SER A 49 -7.47 19.22 37.16
C SER A 49 -7.66 17.80 37.73
N LEU A 50 -8.85 17.22 37.56
CA LEU A 50 -9.15 15.85 37.95
C LEU A 50 -8.38 14.82 37.12
N ALA A 51 -8.21 15.05 35.81
CA ALA A 51 -7.41 14.18 34.95
C ALA A 51 -5.94 14.15 35.40
N ALA A 52 -5.34 15.31 35.69
CA ALA A 52 -3.98 15.42 36.21
C ALA A 52 -3.82 14.72 37.58
N SER A 53 -4.82 14.84 38.45
CA SER A 53 -4.84 14.16 39.75
C SER A 53 -5.00 12.64 39.61
N SER A 54 -5.82 12.19 38.66
CA SER A 54 -6.01 10.77 38.34
C SER A 54 -4.72 10.13 37.80
N GLY A 55 -4.01 10.83 36.91
CA GLY A 55 -2.72 10.37 36.38
C GLY A 55 -1.66 10.21 37.47
N ARG A 56 -1.58 11.16 38.41
CA ARG A 56 -0.70 11.05 39.58
C ARG A 56 -1.07 9.84 40.44
N SER A 57 -2.34 9.67 40.80
CA SER A 57 -2.78 8.52 41.62
C SER A 57 -2.55 7.17 40.94
N ALA A 58 -2.61 7.08 39.61
CA ALA A 58 -2.32 5.85 38.87
C ALA A 58 -0.85 5.41 39.02
N LEU A 59 0.08 6.37 39.02
CA LEU A 59 1.52 6.09 39.19
C LEU A 59 1.86 5.63 40.61
N PHE A 60 1.11 6.11 41.61
CA PHE A 60 1.34 5.79 43.03
C PHE A 60 0.48 4.63 43.56
N GLY A 61 -0.35 3.99 42.72
CA GLY A 61 -1.07 2.75 43.07
C GLY A 61 -2.24 2.90 44.06
N ASP A 62 -2.86 4.08 44.15
CA ASP A 62 -4.03 4.30 45.03
C ASP A 62 -5.35 4.02 44.30
N ASP A 63 -5.72 2.75 44.23
CA ASP A 63 -6.90 2.26 43.50
C ASP A 63 -8.24 2.82 44.02
N THR A 64 -8.34 3.08 45.32
CA THR A 64 -9.53 3.64 45.95
C THR A 64 -9.78 5.07 45.48
N LYS A 65 -8.76 5.91 45.56
CA LYS A 65 -8.82 7.29 45.08
C LYS A 65 -9.01 7.37 43.57
N LEU A 66 -8.43 6.42 42.83
CA LEU A 66 -8.62 6.32 41.39
C LEU A 66 -10.09 6.10 40.99
N LYS A 67 -10.79 5.22 41.72
CA LYS A 67 -12.22 4.95 41.47
C LYS A 67 -13.09 6.17 41.77
N GLU A 68 -12.81 6.88 42.86
CA GLU A 68 -13.52 8.12 43.19
C GLU A 68 -13.30 9.21 42.14
N LEU A 69 -12.06 9.43 41.73
CA LEU A 69 -11.72 10.43 40.70
C LEU A 69 -12.40 10.11 39.35
N LYS A 70 -12.45 8.83 38.95
CA LYS A 70 -13.18 8.39 37.74
C LYS A 70 -14.69 8.67 37.83
N LYS A 71 -15.29 8.43 39.00
CA LYS A 71 -16.73 8.69 39.23
C LYS A 71 -17.05 10.18 39.14
N THR A 72 -16.22 11.02 39.75
CA THR A 72 -16.36 12.49 39.70
C THR A 72 -16.19 13.00 38.27
N THR A 73 -15.16 12.53 37.56
CA THR A 73 -14.91 12.89 36.15
C THR A 73 -16.10 12.55 35.26
N SER A 74 -16.69 11.35 35.43
CA SER A 74 -17.87 10.92 34.67
C SER A 74 -19.08 11.81 34.93
N ARG A 75 -19.28 12.23 36.18
CA ARG A 75 -20.36 13.15 36.57
C ARG A 75 -20.21 14.52 35.88
N LEU A 76 -18.99 15.06 35.85
CA LEU A 76 -18.71 16.35 35.21
C LEU A 76 -18.88 16.28 33.69
N ILE A 77 -18.41 15.21 33.04
CA ILE A 77 -18.62 14.99 31.61
C ILE A 77 -20.12 14.93 31.26
N ASN A 78 -20.93 14.24 32.09
CA ASN A 78 -22.38 14.21 31.88
C ASN A 78 -23.03 15.59 32.07
N LYS A 79 -22.57 16.38 33.03
CA LYS A 79 -23.03 17.76 33.22
C LYS A 79 -22.67 18.65 32.02
N GLN A 80 -21.45 18.52 31.48
CA GLN A 80 -21.02 19.21 30.26
C GLN A 80 -21.92 18.85 29.06
N LYS A 81 -22.21 17.55 28.83
CA LYS A 81 -23.10 17.11 27.75
C LYS A 81 -24.52 17.64 27.90
N ALA A 82 -25.06 17.65 29.12
CA ALA A 82 -26.39 18.19 29.40
C ALA A 82 -26.46 19.70 29.10
N LEU A 83 -25.42 20.47 29.50
CA LEU A 83 -25.33 21.91 29.23
C LEU A 83 -25.22 22.22 27.73
N LEU A 84 -24.42 21.44 26.98
CA LEU A 84 -24.34 21.58 25.52
C LEU A 84 -25.72 21.36 24.88
N THR A 85 -26.38 20.26 25.23
CA THR A 85 -27.67 19.87 24.65
C THR A 85 -28.77 20.87 25.00
N SER A 86 -28.82 21.37 26.24
CA SER A 86 -29.83 22.34 26.68
C SER A 86 -29.72 23.69 25.97
N HIS A 87 -28.55 24.00 25.39
CA HIS A 87 -28.30 25.21 24.61
C HIS A 87 -28.26 24.94 23.10
N GLY A 88 -28.71 23.76 22.65
CA GLY A 88 -28.85 23.43 21.23
C GLY A 88 -27.58 22.94 20.53
N TYR A 89 -26.52 22.61 21.27
CA TYR A 89 -25.29 22.04 20.71
C TYR A 89 -25.31 20.51 20.72
N PRO A 90 -24.68 19.85 19.73
CA PRO A 90 -24.39 18.42 19.78
C PRO A 90 -23.60 18.02 21.04
N VAL A 91 -23.83 16.79 21.53
CA VAL A 91 -23.16 16.26 22.74
C VAL A 91 -21.64 16.09 22.59
N ASP A 92 -21.17 16.02 21.36
CA ASP A 92 -19.78 15.85 20.94
C ASP A 92 -19.17 17.15 20.37
N TYR A 93 -19.86 18.28 20.49
CA TYR A 93 -19.44 19.55 19.87
C TYR A 93 -18.05 20.04 20.32
N LEU A 94 -17.63 19.67 21.54
CA LEU A 94 -16.32 19.97 22.09
C LEU A 94 -15.31 18.81 21.94
N GLN A 95 -15.61 17.82 21.10
CA GLN A 95 -14.70 16.72 20.78
C GLN A 95 -14.00 17.00 19.45
N THR A 96 -12.76 16.52 19.34
CA THR A 96 -12.04 16.50 18.06
C THR A 96 -12.68 15.45 17.15
N HIS A 97 -12.93 15.81 15.89
CA HIS A 97 -13.32 14.87 14.86
C HIS A 97 -12.13 14.67 13.94
N TYR A 98 -11.70 13.42 13.80
CA TYR A 98 -10.59 13.05 12.94
C TYR A 98 -11.10 12.50 11.62
N GLU A 99 -10.34 12.64 10.55
CA GLU A 99 -10.64 11.95 9.28
C GLU A 99 -10.33 10.45 9.39
N CYS A 100 -9.29 10.09 10.15
CA CYS A 100 -8.93 8.72 10.46
C CYS A 100 -8.91 8.48 11.98
N ASP A 101 -9.94 7.81 12.48
CA ASP A 101 -10.06 7.48 13.91
C ASP A 101 -8.94 6.57 14.43
N LYS A 102 -8.30 5.79 13.55
CA LYS A 102 -7.25 4.82 13.94
C LYS A 102 -5.95 5.51 14.32
N CYS A 103 -5.51 6.49 13.54
CA CYS A 103 -4.27 7.22 13.77
C CYS A 103 -4.50 8.63 14.31
N GLN A 104 -5.76 9.08 14.41
CA GLN A 104 -6.13 10.44 14.81
C GLN A 104 -5.41 11.49 13.93
N ASP A 105 -5.42 11.23 12.63
CA ASP A 105 -4.77 12.05 11.60
C ASP A 105 -3.27 12.30 11.82
N THR A 106 -2.59 11.45 12.61
CA THR A 106 -1.11 11.47 12.68
C THR A 106 -0.49 10.76 11.48
N GLY A 107 -1.22 9.83 10.86
CA GLY A 107 -0.69 8.90 9.86
C GLY A 107 0.04 7.69 10.45
N PHE A 108 0.17 7.60 11.78
CA PHE A 108 0.90 6.53 12.47
C PHE A 108 0.08 5.91 13.61
N ILE A 109 0.32 4.63 13.87
CA ILE A 109 -0.19 3.91 15.04
C ILE A 109 1.05 3.39 15.77
N GLY A 110 1.49 4.10 16.81
CA GLY A 110 2.79 3.88 17.42
C GLY A 110 3.92 4.20 16.43
N ASN A 111 4.78 3.22 16.15
CA ASN A 111 5.86 3.36 15.17
C ASN A 111 5.44 2.92 13.75
N ASP A 112 4.27 2.30 13.60
CA ASP A 112 3.82 1.76 12.33
C ASP A 112 2.99 2.79 11.56
N LYS A 113 3.20 2.86 10.24
CA LYS A 113 2.35 3.69 9.36
C LYS A 113 0.92 3.16 9.38
N CYS A 114 -0.04 4.04 9.61
CA CYS A 114 -1.46 3.73 9.50
C CYS A 114 -1.82 3.42 8.05
N ASN A 115 -2.88 2.63 7.84
CA ASN A 115 -3.37 2.31 6.50
C ASN A 115 -3.75 3.56 5.71
N CYS A 116 -4.30 4.61 6.33
CA CYS A 116 -4.60 5.87 5.65
C CYS A 116 -3.34 6.54 5.09
N PHE A 117 -2.21 6.42 5.80
CA PHE A 117 -0.95 7.01 5.39
C PHE A 117 -0.28 6.17 4.31
N LYS A 118 -0.35 4.83 4.43
CA LYS A 118 0.06 3.91 3.35
C LYS A 118 -0.73 4.17 2.07
N GLN A 119 -2.04 4.41 2.18
CA GLN A 119 -2.89 4.75 1.05
C GLN A 119 -2.48 6.08 0.42
N ALA A 120 -2.23 7.11 1.21
CA ALA A 120 -1.77 8.41 0.69
C ALA A 120 -0.42 8.30 -0.05
N ILE A 121 0.52 7.48 0.46
CA ILE A 121 1.78 7.17 -0.22
C ILE A 121 1.51 6.43 -1.54
N ALA A 122 0.66 5.41 -1.50
CA ALA A 122 0.28 4.64 -2.69
C ALA A 122 -0.29 5.57 -3.76
N ASP A 123 -1.30 6.36 -3.40
CA ASP A 123 -1.96 7.34 -4.28
C ASP A 123 -0.95 8.27 -4.96
N LEU A 124 0.01 8.79 -4.20
CA LEU A 124 1.08 9.65 -4.72
C LEU A 124 2.00 8.94 -5.75
N ILE A 125 2.36 7.67 -5.52
CA ILE A 125 3.19 6.89 -6.44
C ILE A 125 2.43 6.65 -7.77
N TYR A 126 1.13 6.39 -7.66
CA TYR A 126 0.27 6.06 -8.81
C TYR A 126 -0.09 7.27 -9.66
N ASP A 127 -0.38 8.41 -9.06
CA ASP A 127 -0.68 9.65 -9.79
C ASP A 127 0.50 10.09 -10.66
N ALA A 128 1.73 9.76 -10.25
CA ALA A 128 2.94 10.08 -10.98
C ALA A 128 3.30 9.08 -12.10
N SER A 129 2.52 8.01 -12.29
CA SER A 129 2.85 6.90 -13.22
C SER A 129 1.75 6.52 -14.21
N ASN A 130 0.62 7.23 -14.27
CA ASN A 130 -0.60 6.89 -15.05
C ASN A 130 -1.24 5.52 -14.73
N ILE A 131 -0.62 4.71 -13.88
CA ILE A 131 -1.09 3.37 -13.48
C ILE A 131 -2.50 3.41 -12.89
N ARG A 132 -2.92 4.52 -12.26
CA ARG A 132 -4.26 4.66 -11.69
C ARG A 132 -5.36 4.46 -12.74
N GLN A 133 -5.18 5.00 -13.94
CA GLN A 133 -6.13 4.83 -15.05
C GLN A 133 -6.15 3.37 -15.53
N ASP A 134 -4.98 2.73 -15.56
CA ASP A 134 -4.86 1.32 -15.91
C ASP A 134 -5.56 0.44 -14.88
N LEU A 135 -5.40 0.68 -13.57
CA LEU A 135 -6.03 -0.13 -12.52
C LEU A 135 -7.56 0.01 -12.46
N GLU A 136 -8.14 1.14 -12.90
CA GLU A 136 -9.59 1.29 -13.04
C GLU A 136 -10.15 0.45 -14.19
N ARG A 137 -9.36 0.25 -15.25
CA ARG A 137 -9.74 -0.51 -16.45
C ARG A 137 -9.34 -1.98 -16.37
N GLU A 138 -8.20 -2.27 -15.78
CA GLU A 138 -7.54 -3.57 -15.72
C GLU A 138 -7.61 -4.16 -14.30
N ASN A 139 -8.77 -4.73 -13.98
CA ASN A 139 -9.03 -5.37 -12.70
C ASN A 139 -9.94 -6.59 -12.87
N PHE A 140 -10.12 -7.37 -11.80
CA PHE A 140 -10.89 -8.62 -11.86
C PHE A 140 -12.35 -8.43 -12.28
N LYS A 141 -12.92 -7.23 -12.13
CA LYS A 141 -14.29 -6.92 -12.60
C LYS A 141 -14.36 -6.83 -14.13
N HIS A 142 -13.29 -6.35 -14.77
CA HIS A 142 -13.21 -6.22 -16.23
C HIS A 142 -12.43 -7.37 -16.90
N PHE A 143 -11.96 -8.35 -16.12
CA PHE A 143 -11.32 -9.54 -16.66
C PHE A 143 -12.37 -10.40 -17.40
N SER A 144 -12.21 -10.57 -18.71
CA SER A 144 -13.07 -11.46 -19.51
C SER A 144 -12.33 -12.74 -19.89
N TYR A 145 -13.02 -13.86 -19.70
CA TYR A 145 -12.56 -15.18 -20.12
C TYR A 145 -12.84 -15.45 -21.62
N ASP A 146 -13.64 -14.61 -22.27
CA ASP A 146 -14.09 -14.83 -23.66
C ASP A 146 -12.94 -14.72 -24.67
N TYR A 147 -11.83 -14.09 -24.28
CA TYR A 147 -10.63 -13.96 -25.10
C TYR A 147 -9.73 -15.20 -25.11
N TYR A 148 -10.08 -16.24 -24.34
CA TYR A 148 -9.28 -17.45 -24.22
C TYR A 148 -10.03 -18.64 -24.81
N SER A 149 -9.46 -19.24 -25.85
CA SER A 149 -10.08 -20.37 -26.55
C SER A 149 -10.04 -21.66 -25.74
N ASP A 150 -11.00 -22.54 -26.03
CA ASP A 150 -11.06 -23.91 -25.51
C ASP A 150 -10.78 -24.96 -26.61
N ASP A 151 -10.39 -24.48 -27.80
CA ASP A 151 -10.36 -25.27 -29.05
C ASP A 151 -9.07 -26.05 -29.26
N TYR A 152 -8.05 -25.82 -28.43
CA TYR A 152 -6.81 -26.58 -28.46
C TYR A 152 -6.26 -26.81 -27.05
N ILE A 153 -5.39 -27.82 -26.94
CA ILE A 153 -4.73 -28.19 -25.68
C ILE A 153 -3.23 -27.97 -25.87
N ASP A 154 -2.61 -27.26 -24.93
CA ASP A 154 -1.16 -27.10 -24.89
C ASP A 154 -0.50 -28.39 -24.42
N GLU A 155 0.45 -28.91 -25.19
CA GLU A 155 1.11 -30.19 -24.92
C GLU A 155 1.93 -30.19 -23.62
N THR A 156 2.43 -29.02 -23.19
CA THR A 156 3.26 -28.94 -21.98
C THR A 156 2.42 -29.00 -20.72
N THR A 157 1.26 -28.34 -20.73
CA THR A 157 0.40 -28.19 -19.55
C THR A 157 -0.79 -29.15 -19.53
N GLY A 158 -1.15 -29.72 -20.68
CA GLY A 158 -2.35 -30.55 -20.84
C GLY A 158 -3.66 -29.77 -20.66
N LEU A 159 -3.63 -28.44 -20.77
CA LEU A 159 -4.76 -27.56 -20.58
C LEU A 159 -5.06 -26.75 -21.84
N SER A 160 -6.32 -26.41 -22.05
CA SER A 160 -6.71 -25.36 -22.99
C SER A 160 -6.36 -23.96 -22.45
N PRO A 161 -6.22 -22.94 -23.30
CA PRO A 161 -6.01 -21.55 -22.84
C PRO A 161 -7.05 -21.11 -21.81
N LEU A 162 -8.34 -21.42 -22.05
CA LEU A 162 -9.43 -21.09 -21.14
C LEU A 162 -9.30 -21.79 -19.77
N SER A 163 -9.04 -23.10 -19.77
CA SER A 163 -8.86 -23.86 -18.53
C SER A 163 -7.63 -23.42 -17.76
N ASN A 164 -6.55 -23.12 -18.48
CA ASN A 164 -5.31 -22.61 -17.92
C ASN A 164 -5.51 -21.24 -17.24
N ILE A 165 -6.09 -20.25 -17.94
CA ILE A 165 -6.27 -18.93 -17.36
C ILE A 165 -7.23 -18.95 -16.17
N ARG A 166 -8.27 -19.80 -16.18
CA ARG A 166 -9.14 -19.99 -15.01
C ARG A 166 -8.37 -20.47 -13.79
N LYS A 167 -7.49 -21.45 -13.99
CA LYS A 167 -6.59 -21.96 -12.94
C LYS A 167 -5.65 -20.87 -12.43
N ILE A 168 -5.05 -20.11 -13.33
CA ILE A 168 -4.11 -19.02 -12.97
C ILE A 168 -4.85 -17.89 -12.24
N VAL A 169 -6.03 -17.47 -12.68
CA VAL A 169 -6.84 -16.47 -11.96
C VAL A 169 -7.25 -16.97 -10.58
N ALA A 170 -7.60 -18.26 -10.44
CA ALA A 170 -7.89 -18.85 -9.13
C ALA A 170 -6.65 -18.82 -8.21
N LEU A 171 -5.47 -19.13 -8.74
CA LEU A 171 -4.20 -19.01 -8.03
C LEU A 171 -3.92 -17.55 -7.62
N SER A 172 -4.14 -16.58 -8.50
CA SER A 172 -3.99 -15.15 -8.19
C SER A 172 -4.94 -14.69 -7.08
N LYS A 173 -6.19 -15.13 -7.11
CA LYS A 173 -7.16 -14.85 -6.03
C LYS A 173 -6.77 -15.52 -4.71
N SER A 174 -6.24 -16.74 -4.77
CA SER A 174 -5.70 -17.44 -3.60
C SER A 174 -4.49 -16.70 -3.01
N PHE A 175 -3.57 -16.26 -3.86
CA PHE A 175 -2.42 -15.45 -3.48
C PHE A 175 -2.85 -14.19 -2.72
N ILE A 176 -3.82 -13.43 -3.22
CA ILE A 176 -4.35 -12.23 -2.55
C ILE A 176 -4.99 -12.59 -1.20
N LYS A 177 -5.83 -13.63 -1.17
CA LYS A 177 -6.53 -14.08 0.05
C LYS A 177 -5.56 -14.48 1.17
N HIS A 178 -4.43 -15.08 0.80
CA HIS A 178 -3.42 -15.59 1.72
C HIS A 178 -2.19 -14.69 1.86
N PHE A 179 -2.22 -13.48 1.28
CA PHE A 179 -1.07 -12.58 1.17
C PHE A 179 -0.40 -12.21 2.50
N ASN A 180 -1.17 -12.07 3.58
CA ASN A 180 -0.63 -11.77 4.92
C ASN A 180 -0.14 -12.99 5.69
N LYS A 181 -0.45 -14.20 5.22
CA LYS A 181 -0.12 -15.46 5.89
C LYS A 181 1.02 -16.21 5.22
N ASN A 182 1.11 -16.07 3.90
CA ASN A 182 2.10 -16.74 3.08
C ASN A 182 3.02 -15.71 2.44
N HIS A 183 4.28 -16.10 2.24
CA HIS A 183 5.29 -15.29 1.57
C HIS A 183 5.54 -15.83 0.16
N ASP A 184 4.45 -15.98 -0.59
CA ASP A 184 4.46 -16.57 -1.92
C ASP A 184 5.00 -15.56 -2.95
N ASN A 185 5.59 -16.05 -4.03
CA ASN A 185 6.04 -15.25 -5.16
C ASN A 185 5.44 -15.81 -6.44
N LEU A 186 5.16 -14.95 -7.41
CA LEU A 186 4.51 -15.32 -8.66
C LEU A 186 5.40 -14.99 -9.86
N LEU A 187 5.54 -15.93 -10.79
CA LEU A 187 6.20 -15.70 -12.07
C LEU A 187 5.19 -15.91 -13.19
N PHE A 188 4.78 -14.84 -13.87
CA PHE A 188 3.92 -14.88 -15.04
C PHE A 188 4.76 -14.97 -16.30
N MET A 189 4.64 -16.08 -17.03
CA MET A 189 5.38 -16.33 -18.26
C MET A 189 4.42 -16.54 -19.42
N GLY A 190 4.76 -16.10 -20.62
CA GLY A 190 3.91 -16.31 -21.78
C GLY A 190 4.18 -15.33 -22.91
N ASN A 191 3.61 -15.58 -24.08
CA ASN A 191 3.76 -14.71 -25.23
C ASN A 191 3.18 -13.31 -25.00
N THR A 192 3.56 -12.34 -25.83
CA THR A 192 2.99 -11.00 -25.79
C THR A 192 1.48 -11.05 -26.00
N GLY A 193 0.74 -10.17 -25.32
CA GLY A 193 -0.71 -10.02 -25.55
C GLY A 193 -1.63 -11.02 -24.83
N VAL A 194 -1.10 -12.05 -24.15
CA VAL A 194 -1.93 -13.09 -23.49
C VAL A 194 -2.54 -12.68 -22.13
N GLY A 195 -2.32 -11.45 -21.67
CA GLY A 195 -2.95 -10.91 -20.44
C GLY A 195 -2.10 -10.93 -19.16
N LYS A 196 -0.76 -11.13 -19.23
CA LYS A 196 0.14 -11.10 -18.06
C LYS A 196 0.06 -9.78 -17.27
N THR A 197 0.30 -8.65 -17.95
CA THR A 197 0.23 -7.29 -17.39
C THR A 197 -1.14 -7.01 -16.77
N PHE A 198 -2.21 -7.37 -17.48
CA PHE A 198 -3.59 -7.19 -16.99
C PHE A 198 -3.82 -7.94 -15.67
N LEU A 199 -3.36 -9.18 -15.58
CA LEU A 199 -3.52 -9.97 -14.36
C LEU A 199 -2.65 -9.44 -13.21
N ALA A 200 -1.44 -8.93 -13.51
CA ALA A 200 -0.61 -8.24 -12.52
C ALA A 200 -1.31 -6.97 -11.99
N ASN A 201 -1.97 -6.21 -12.86
CA ASN A 201 -2.79 -5.05 -12.49
C ASN A 201 -4.01 -5.44 -11.64
N CYS A 202 -4.65 -6.57 -11.94
CA CYS A 202 -5.72 -7.10 -11.10
C CYS A 202 -5.25 -7.39 -9.66
N ILE A 203 -4.09 -8.03 -9.51
CA ILE A 203 -3.49 -8.31 -8.19
C ILE A 203 -3.10 -7.01 -7.49
N ALA A 204 -2.47 -6.08 -8.20
CA ALA A 204 -2.08 -4.78 -7.67
C ALA A 204 -3.30 -4.04 -7.10
N LYS A 205 -4.38 -3.92 -7.88
CA LYS A 205 -5.59 -3.21 -7.48
C LYS A 205 -6.21 -3.77 -6.20
N GLU A 206 -6.39 -5.08 -6.13
CA GLU A 206 -6.98 -5.73 -4.95
C GLU A 206 -6.11 -5.54 -3.70
N LEU A 207 -4.78 -5.70 -3.82
CA LEU A 207 -3.89 -5.52 -2.67
C LEU A 207 -3.83 -4.07 -2.19
N LEU A 208 -3.92 -3.11 -3.11
CA LEU A 208 -4.04 -1.70 -2.77
C LEU A 208 -5.36 -1.41 -2.04
N ASP A 209 -6.47 -1.95 -2.52
CA ASP A 209 -7.78 -1.77 -1.87
C ASP A 209 -7.82 -2.40 -0.48
N LEU A 210 -7.00 -3.42 -0.23
CA LEU A 210 -6.77 -4.04 1.08
C LEU A 210 -5.77 -3.24 1.97
N GLY A 211 -5.19 -2.15 1.45
CA GLY A 211 -4.26 -1.27 2.17
C GLY A 211 -2.81 -1.74 2.19
N HIS A 212 -2.42 -2.66 1.31
CA HIS A 212 -1.03 -3.10 1.15
C HIS A 212 -0.23 -2.11 0.31
N THR A 213 1.07 -2.04 0.58
CA THR A 213 1.98 -1.25 -0.24
C THR A 213 2.41 -2.06 -1.47
N VAL A 214 2.03 -1.58 -2.66
CA VAL A 214 2.40 -2.21 -3.94
C VAL A 214 3.31 -1.25 -4.71
N ILE A 215 4.42 -1.75 -5.21
CA ILE A 215 5.28 -1.02 -6.15
C ILE A 215 5.23 -1.74 -7.48
N TYR A 216 4.77 -1.03 -8.50
CA TYR A 216 4.71 -1.53 -9.87
C TYR A 216 5.76 -0.82 -10.73
N LEU A 217 6.67 -1.59 -11.32
CA LEU A 217 7.71 -1.08 -12.20
C LEU A 217 7.83 -1.98 -13.42
N THR A 218 7.99 -1.37 -14.59
CA THR A 218 8.55 -2.12 -15.72
C THR A 218 10.01 -2.45 -15.43
N SER A 219 10.51 -3.55 -16.00
CA SER A 219 11.90 -3.97 -15.87
C SER A 219 12.89 -2.83 -16.19
N PHE A 220 12.67 -2.13 -17.30
CA PHE A 220 13.47 -0.97 -17.69
C PHE A 220 13.51 0.13 -16.61
N ARG A 221 12.34 0.48 -16.04
CA ARG A 221 12.25 1.51 -14.99
C ARG A 221 12.95 1.08 -13.71
N LEU A 222 12.83 -0.20 -13.35
CA LEU A 222 13.51 -0.76 -12.19
C LEU A 222 15.03 -0.58 -12.33
N PHE A 223 15.61 -1.01 -13.45
CA PHE A 223 17.06 -0.91 -13.64
C PHE A 223 17.56 0.53 -13.78
N ASP A 224 16.79 1.43 -14.40
CA ASP A 224 17.10 2.87 -14.43
C ASP A 224 17.21 3.47 -13.01
N ILE A 225 16.30 3.08 -12.09
CA ILE A 225 16.37 3.50 -10.68
C ILE A 225 17.63 2.96 -10.00
N LEU A 226 17.99 1.70 -10.24
CA LEU A 226 19.15 1.05 -9.62
C LEU A 226 20.48 1.60 -10.14
N GLU A 227 20.57 1.88 -11.43
CA GLU A 227 21.73 2.51 -12.04
C GLU A 227 21.98 3.90 -11.45
N LYS A 228 20.92 4.71 -11.36
CA LYS A 228 20.97 6.03 -10.71
C LYS A 228 21.33 5.95 -9.23
N ASN A 229 20.87 4.92 -8.51
CA ASN A 229 21.23 4.70 -7.11
C ASN A 229 22.73 4.45 -6.92
N LYS A 230 23.31 3.58 -7.75
CA LYS A 230 24.70 3.15 -7.55
C LYS A 230 25.73 4.10 -8.15
N PHE A 231 25.38 4.80 -9.23
CA PHE A 231 26.32 5.63 -9.99
C PHE A 231 25.99 7.14 -9.95
N GLY A 232 24.87 7.54 -9.35
CA GLY A 232 24.50 8.94 -9.18
C GLY A 232 25.49 9.69 -8.29
N LYS A 233 26.26 10.61 -8.87
CA LYS A 233 27.27 11.45 -8.18
C LYS A 233 26.70 12.74 -7.55
N ASN A 234 25.39 12.83 -7.33
CA ASN A 234 24.79 14.06 -6.78
C ASN A 234 24.72 13.98 -5.26
N ILE A 235 25.63 14.71 -4.59
CA ILE A 235 25.71 14.85 -3.13
C ILE A 235 24.41 15.45 -2.55
N ASP A 236 23.64 16.20 -3.33
CA ASP A 236 22.37 16.81 -2.92
C ASP A 236 21.15 15.88 -3.08
N ASP A 237 21.23 14.83 -3.92
CA ASP A 237 20.16 13.84 -4.14
C ASP A 237 20.40 12.50 -3.42
N ALA A 238 21.56 12.33 -2.77
CA ALA A 238 21.98 11.09 -2.11
C ALA A 238 20.97 10.49 -1.10
N PRO A 239 20.25 11.27 -0.26
CA PRO A 239 19.22 10.69 0.61
C PRO A 239 17.98 10.22 -0.16
N ILE A 240 17.69 10.83 -1.33
CA ILE A 240 16.48 10.56 -2.11
C ILE A 240 16.59 9.22 -2.83
N VAL A 241 17.72 8.92 -3.47
CA VAL A 241 17.85 7.68 -4.25
C VAL A 241 18.08 6.46 -3.34
N ALA A 242 18.78 6.62 -2.21
CA ALA A 242 18.89 5.58 -1.19
C ALA A 242 17.52 5.19 -0.60
N ASN A 243 16.62 6.16 -0.42
CA ASN A 243 15.26 5.91 0.07
C ASN A 243 14.41 5.09 -0.93
N GLN A 244 14.57 5.29 -2.24
CA GLN A 244 13.79 4.58 -3.27
C GLN A 244 14.11 3.09 -3.33
N PHE A 245 15.40 2.75 -3.23
CA PHE A 245 15.82 1.35 -3.17
C PHE A 245 15.24 0.64 -1.94
N ASN A 246 15.26 1.31 -0.78
CA ASN A 246 14.65 0.77 0.43
C ASN A 246 13.13 0.56 0.27
N TYR A 247 12.41 1.49 -0.37
CA TYR A 247 10.99 1.29 -0.67
C TYR A 247 10.74 0.08 -1.58
N ILE A 248 11.58 -0.13 -2.61
CA ILE A 248 11.52 -1.31 -3.48
C ILE A 248 11.76 -2.60 -2.68
N LEU A 249 12.66 -2.58 -1.69
CA LEU A 249 12.94 -3.74 -0.84
C LEU A 249 11.87 -3.98 0.23
N ASP A 250 11.23 -2.94 0.76
CA ASP A 250 10.38 -3.02 1.94
C ASP A 250 8.87 -3.04 1.62
N CYS A 251 8.47 -2.67 0.41
CA CYS A 251 7.07 -2.76 -0.02
C CYS A 251 6.53 -4.19 0.07
N ASP A 252 5.24 -4.31 0.38
CA ASP A 252 4.59 -5.60 0.61
C ASP A 252 4.58 -6.45 -0.67
N LEU A 253 4.25 -5.84 -1.83
CA LEU A 253 4.38 -6.46 -3.14
C LEU A 253 5.22 -5.60 -4.10
N LEU A 254 6.24 -6.21 -4.69
CA LEU A 254 6.96 -5.66 -5.84
C LEU A 254 6.50 -6.37 -7.12
N ILE A 255 6.05 -5.61 -8.10
CA ILE A 255 5.72 -6.10 -9.45
C ILE A 255 6.80 -5.62 -10.41
N ILE A 256 7.47 -6.56 -11.07
CA ILE A 256 8.45 -6.34 -12.12
C ILE A 256 7.82 -6.80 -13.44
N ASP A 257 7.30 -5.87 -14.21
CA ASP A 257 6.60 -6.17 -15.47
C ASP A 257 7.57 -6.19 -16.66
N ASP A 258 7.34 -7.11 -17.61
CA ASP A 258 8.11 -7.28 -18.84
C ASP A 258 9.64 -7.43 -18.63
N LEU A 259 10.03 -8.28 -17.67
CA LEU A 259 11.42 -8.69 -17.46
C LEU A 259 11.97 -9.36 -18.72
N GLY A 260 13.11 -8.87 -19.23
CA GLY A 260 13.74 -9.36 -20.46
C GLY A 260 13.71 -8.37 -21.61
N THR A 261 13.14 -7.18 -21.42
CA THR A 261 13.07 -6.12 -22.44
C THR A 261 14.26 -5.16 -22.40
N GLU A 262 15.05 -5.20 -21.33
CA GLU A 262 16.21 -4.33 -21.12
C GLU A 262 17.51 -4.87 -21.76
N LEU A 263 18.48 -3.97 -21.96
CA LEU A 263 19.82 -4.33 -22.43
C LEU A 263 20.60 -5.02 -21.32
N ASN A 264 20.61 -6.34 -21.35
CA ASN A 264 21.21 -7.13 -20.29
C ASN A 264 22.74 -6.96 -20.21
N ASN A 265 23.23 -6.72 -19.00
CA ASN A 265 24.65 -6.64 -18.68
C ASN A 265 24.89 -7.20 -17.27
N SER A 266 26.17 -7.38 -16.91
CA SER A 266 26.56 -7.93 -15.61
C SER A 266 26.05 -7.11 -14.43
N PHE A 267 25.91 -5.79 -14.61
CA PHE A 267 25.34 -4.90 -13.60
C PHE A 267 23.85 -5.20 -13.36
N ILE A 268 23.02 -5.23 -14.39
CA ILE A 268 21.59 -5.56 -14.32
C ILE A 268 21.38 -6.92 -13.65
N THR A 269 22.13 -7.94 -14.08
CA THR A 269 22.09 -9.27 -13.48
C THR A 269 22.42 -9.24 -11.99
N SER A 270 23.45 -8.50 -11.59
CA SER A 270 23.82 -8.36 -10.16
C SER A 270 22.75 -7.66 -9.33
N GLN A 271 22.08 -6.65 -9.91
CA GLN A 271 21.07 -5.87 -9.21
C GLN A 271 19.76 -6.65 -9.08
N LEU A 272 19.36 -7.38 -10.11
CA LEU A 272 18.20 -8.28 -10.05
C LEU A 272 18.40 -9.36 -8.99
N TYR A 273 19.59 -9.98 -8.96
CA TYR A 273 19.93 -10.95 -7.92
C TYR A 273 19.82 -10.35 -6.51
N LEU A 274 20.36 -9.14 -6.30
CA LEU A 274 20.30 -8.45 -5.02
C LEU A 274 18.85 -8.24 -4.57
N ILE A 275 17.99 -7.69 -5.43
CA ILE A 275 16.58 -7.42 -5.10
C ILE A 275 15.86 -8.71 -4.74
N ILE A 276 15.95 -9.73 -5.59
CA ILE A 276 15.27 -11.00 -5.37
C ILE A 276 15.74 -11.62 -4.06
N ASN A 277 17.05 -11.64 -3.81
CA ASN A 277 17.61 -12.25 -2.61
C ASN A 277 17.18 -11.50 -1.33
N GLU A 278 17.28 -10.17 -1.32
CA GLU A 278 16.87 -9.36 -0.15
C GLU A 278 15.38 -9.50 0.15
N ARG A 279 14.53 -9.48 -0.88
CA ARG A 279 13.08 -9.64 -0.69
C ARG A 279 12.71 -11.04 -0.20
N LEU A 280 13.38 -12.09 -0.70
CA LEU A 280 13.20 -13.45 -0.19
C LEU A 280 13.62 -13.56 1.29
N LEU A 281 14.76 -12.98 1.68
CA LEU A 281 15.22 -12.97 3.07
C LEU A 281 14.27 -12.22 4.00
N LYS A 282 13.71 -11.09 3.53
CA LYS A 282 12.71 -10.30 4.24
C LYS A 282 11.28 -10.84 4.15
N GLN A 283 11.09 -11.97 3.44
CA GLN A 283 9.77 -12.56 3.21
C GLN A 283 8.76 -11.59 2.58
N LYS A 284 9.23 -10.74 1.65
CA LYS A 284 8.42 -9.78 0.90
C LYS A 284 8.05 -10.34 -0.48
N ALA A 285 6.77 -10.29 -0.81
CA ALA A 285 6.24 -10.95 -2.01
C ALA A 285 6.68 -10.25 -3.30
N THR A 286 7.00 -11.02 -4.32
CA THR A 286 7.41 -10.47 -5.62
C THR A 286 6.63 -11.15 -6.74
N LEU A 287 6.10 -10.34 -7.67
CA LEU A 287 5.49 -10.78 -8.91
C LEU A 287 6.39 -10.34 -10.07
N ILE A 288 6.79 -11.29 -10.90
CA ILE A 288 7.57 -11.02 -12.12
C ILE A 288 6.72 -11.41 -13.32
N SER A 289 6.64 -10.56 -14.34
CA SER A 289 6.08 -10.91 -15.64
C SER A 289 7.19 -10.93 -16.69
N THR A 290 7.17 -11.91 -17.60
CA THR A 290 8.20 -12.05 -18.64
C THR A 290 7.66 -12.72 -19.90
N ASN A 291 8.21 -12.33 -21.05
CA ASN A 291 8.04 -13.03 -22.33
C ASN A 291 9.15 -14.07 -22.59
N LEU A 292 10.14 -14.18 -21.71
CA LEU A 292 11.25 -15.12 -21.87
C LEU A 292 10.81 -16.56 -21.55
N SER A 293 11.43 -17.53 -22.22
CA SER A 293 11.41 -18.93 -21.78
C SER A 293 12.27 -19.12 -20.53
N LEU A 294 12.10 -20.26 -19.85
CA LEU A 294 12.93 -20.61 -18.68
C LEU A 294 14.43 -20.69 -19.04
N GLU A 295 14.73 -21.23 -20.22
CA GLU A 295 16.10 -21.30 -20.75
C GLU A 295 16.68 -19.91 -20.99
N ASN A 296 15.91 -19.02 -21.63
CA ASN A 296 16.34 -17.65 -21.88
C ASN A 296 16.52 -16.87 -20.57
N LEU A 297 15.71 -17.14 -19.55
CA LEU A 297 15.87 -16.52 -18.24
C LEU A 297 17.21 -16.91 -17.61
N ASN A 298 17.63 -18.17 -17.71
CA ASN A 298 18.93 -18.64 -17.23
C ASN A 298 20.09 -18.00 -18.00
N THR A 299 20.02 -18.05 -19.33
CA THR A 299 21.06 -17.49 -20.22
C THR A 299 21.21 -15.98 -20.00
N ASN A 300 20.10 -15.27 -19.80
CA ASN A 300 20.11 -13.83 -19.64
C ASN A 300 20.60 -13.44 -18.23
N TYR A 301 20.01 -13.96 -17.15
CA TYR A 301 20.25 -13.41 -15.80
C TYR A 301 21.15 -14.25 -14.91
N SER A 302 21.87 -15.22 -15.47
CA SER A 302 22.69 -16.20 -14.74
C SER A 302 21.91 -17.28 -13.98
N GLU A 303 22.60 -18.39 -13.76
CA GLU A 303 22.13 -19.54 -12.99
C GLU A 303 21.69 -19.18 -11.58
N ARG A 304 22.31 -18.16 -10.95
CA ARG A 304 21.98 -17.75 -9.58
C ARG A 304 20.59 -17.12 -9.50
N VAL A 305 20.26 -16.23 -10.43
CA VAL A 305 18.93 -15.61 -10.50
C VAL A 305 17.89 -16.65 -10.86
N TYR A 306 18.18 -17.46 -11.89
CA TYR A 306 17.32 -18.56 -12.31
C TYR A 306 16.99 -19.50 -11.15
N SER A 307 18.00 -20.01 -10.44
CA SER A 307 17.83 -20.92 -9.31
C SER A 307 16.95 -20.32 -8.21
N ARG A 308 17.13 -19.02 -7.87
CA ARG A 308 16.29 -18.32 -6.89
C ARG A 308 14.85 -18.19 -7.34
N ILE A 309 14.60 -17.88 -8.60
CA ILE A 309 13.23 -17.75 -9.13
C ILE A 309 12.55 -19.12 -9.13
N ILE A 310 13.15 -20.14 -9.73
CA ILE A 310 12.52 -21.47 -9.86
C ILE A 310 12.24 -22.15 -8.53
N SER A 311 13.08 -21.93 -7.52
CA SER A 311 12.88 -22.55 -6.20
C SER A 311 11.86 -21.84 -5.32
N ASN A 312 11.56 -20.55 -5.56
CA ASN A 312 10.74 -19.74 -4.65
C ASN A 312 9.49 -19.11 -5.29
N TYR A 313 9.29 -19.27 -6.59
CA TYR A 313 8.17 -18.67 -7.32
C TYR A 313 7.23 -19.74 -7.84
N THR A 314 5.93 -19.49 -7.70
CA THR A 314 4.91 -20.26 -8.40
C THR A 314 4.87 -19.80 -9.86
N ILE A 315 5.28 -20.69 -10.76
CA ILE A 315 5.34 -20.43 -12.20
C ILE A 315 3.95 -20.56 -12.80
N CYS A 316 3.44 -19.47 -13.36
CA CYS A 316 2.16 -19.39 -14.06
C CYS A 316 2.41 -19.14 -15.55
N ARG A 317 2.43 -20.21 -16.35
CA ARG A 317 2.57 -20.12 -17.80
C ARG A 317 1.22 -19.80 -18.44
N ILE A 318 1.05 -18.56 -18.90
CA ILE A 318 -0.12 -18.07 -19.62
C ILE A 318 0.13 -18.23 -21.12
N PHE A 319 -0.80 -18.88 -21.82
CA PHE A 319 -0.75 -19.06 -23.27
C PHE A 319 -2.15 -18.87 -23.84
N GLY A 320 -2.22 -18.56 -25.13
CA GLY A 320 -3.42 -18.17 -25.84
C GLY A 320 -3.08 -17.24 -27.00
N GLU A 321 -4.12 -16.72 -27.63
CA GLU A 321 -4.00 -15.75 -28.72
C GLU A 321 -3.69 -14.35 -28.18
N ASP A 322 -3.19 -13.46 -29.04
CA ASP A 322 -2.94 -12.07 -28.65
C ASP A 322 -4.27 -11.31 -28.53
N ILE A 323 -4.67 -11.05 -27.29
CA ILE A 323 -5.91 -10.37 -26.94
C ILE A 323 -5.93 -8.93 -27.48
N ARG A 324 -4.75 -8.28 -27.57
CA ARG A 324 -4.65 -6.91 -28.09
C ARG A 324 -4.95 -6.88 -29.59
N LEU A 325 -4.50 -7.89 -30.33
CA LEU A 325 -4.83 -8.03 -31.75
C LEU A 325 -6.33 -8.30 -31.95
N HIS A 326 -6.92 -9.18 -31.14
CA HIS A 326 -8.37 -9.43 -31.17
C HIS A 326 -9.20 -8.16 -30.96
N LYS A 327 -8.84 -7.34 -29.96
CA LYS A 327 -9.53 -6.07 -29.71
C LYS A 327 -9.36 -5.09 -30.86
N ALA A 328 -8.15 -4.98 -31.41
CA ALA A 328 -7.86 -4.07 -32.52
C ALA A 328 -8.60 -4.47 -33.82
N ILE A 329 -8.72 -5.76 -34.12
CA ILE A 329 -9.38 -6.27 -35.33
C ILE A 329 -10.91 -6.17 -35.20
N ASN A 330 -11.45 -6.42 -34.01
CA ASN A 330 -12.90 -6.45 -33.80
C ASN A 330 -13.53 -5.08 -33.45
N ASN A 331 -12.75 -3.99 -33.43
CA ASN A 331 -13.19 -2.64 -33.04
C ASN A 331 -14.01 -2.63 -31.72
N LEU A 332 -13.55 -3.39 -30.73
CA LEU A 332 -14.15 -3.48 -29.38
C LEU A 332 -13.50 -2.51 -28.39
#